data_AF-A0A3A4R4N8-F1
#
_entry.id   AF-A0A3A4R4N8-F1
#
_cell.length_a   1.000
_cell.length_b   1.000
_cell.length_c   1.000
_cell.angle_alpha   90.00
_cell.angle_beta   90.00
_cell.angle_gamma   90.00
#
_symmetry.space_group_name_H-M   'P 1'
#
loop_
_entity.id
_entity.type
_entity.pdbx_description
1 polymer ?
#
loop_
_entity_poly.entity_id
_entity_poly.type
_entity_poly.pdbx_seq_one_letter_code
_entity_poly.pdbx_strand_id
1 'polypeptide(L)' 'MTKKIITTVFIISFSIMLWIFVSFSGEYFYSVKLPLSFTEIPQGMAVSNYSTKEVSLSLKGQGWQLAQLSLGSQSEFI' A
#
# COMPACT_ATOMS: atom_id res chain seq x y z
N MET A 1 -33.70 -11.21 24.09
CA MET A 1 -33.14 -9.85 23.85
C MET A 1 -31.96 -9.84 22.86
N THR A 2 -31.13 -10.89 22.81
CA THR A 2 -29.93 -11.00 21.96
C THR A 2 -30.14 -10.86 20.45
N LYS A 3 -31.26 -11.34 19.89
CA LYS A 3 -31.54 -11.23 18.44
C LYS A 3 -31.65 -9.78 17.94
N LYS A 4 -32.21 -8.87 18.74
CA LYS A 4 -32.34 -7.44 18.37
C LYS A 4 -30.97 -6.76 18.31
N ILE A 5 -30.08 -7.09 19.26
CA ILE A 5 -28.72 -6.54 19.33
C ILE A 5 -27.91 -7.02 18.11
N ILE A 6 -28.02 -8.29 17.73
CA ILE A 6 -27.39 -8.84 16.53
C ILE A 6 -27.81 -8.10 15.26
N THR A 7 -29.11 -7.83 15.09
CA THR A 7 -29.61 -7.08 13.93
C THR A 7 -29.06 -5.66 13.90
N THR A 8 -29.06 -4.96 15.04
CA THR A 8 -28.51 -3.60 15.13
C THR A 8 -27.02 -3.56 14.80
N VAL A 9 -26.22 -4.48 15.37
CA VAL A 9 -24.79 -4.59 15.08
C VAL A 9 -24.54 -4.91 13.60
N PHE A 10 -25.34 -5.78 13.00
CA PHE A 10 -25.23 -6.12 11.59
C PHE A 10 -25.45 -4.91 10.68
N ILE A 11 -26.50 -4.13 10.93
CA ILE A 11 -26.81 -2.93 10.13
C ILE A 11 -25.68 -1.90 10.26
N ILE A 12 -25.17 -1.68 11.46
CA ILE A 12 -24.07 -0.73 11.71
C ILE A 12 -22.81 -1.20 10.97
N SER A 13 -22.42 -2.47 11.13
CA SER A 13 -21.29 -3.07 10.42
C SER A 13 -21.42 -2.92 8.91
N PHE A 14 -22.61 -3.20 8.36
CA PHE A 14 -22.87 -3.11 6.93
C PHE A 14 -22.77 -1.66 6.44
N SER A 15 -23.30 -0.70 7.20
CA SER A 15 -23.18 0.72 6.88
C SER A 15 -21.73 1.20 6.89
N ILE A 16 -20.92 0.76 7.86
CA ILE A 16 -19.49 1.09 7.93
C ILE A 16 -18.77 0.51 6.71
N MET A 17 -19.08 -0.73 6.35
CA MET A 17 -18.45 -1.42 5.23
C MET A 17 -18.75 -0.72 3.89
N LEU A 18 -20.00 -0.30 3.67
CA LEU A 18 -20.36 0.52 2.51
C LEU A 18 -19.65 1.87 2.49
N TRP A 19 -19.56 2.54 3.64
CA TRP A 19 -18.85 3.82 3.75
C TRP A 19 -17.37 3.69 3.39
N ILE A 20 -16.70 2.63 3.86
CA ILE A 20 -15.31 2.33 3.49
C ILE A 20 -15.21 2.11 1.98
N PHE A 21 -16.16 1.38 1.39
CA PHE A 21 -16.17 1.06 -0.03
C PHE A 21 -16.32 2.29 -0.93
N VAL A 22 -17.24 3.18 -0.57
CA VAL A 22 -17.42 4.45 -1.26
C VAL A 22 -16.20 5.36 -1.07
N SER A 23 -15.65 5.43 0.15
CA SER A 23 -14.48 6.26 0.43
C SER A 23 -13.29 5.83 -0.45
N PHE A 24 -12.95 4.54 -0.47
CA PHE A 24 -11.81 4.02 -1.24
C PHE A 24 -12.02 4.00 -2.76
N SER A 25 -13.21 4.35 -3.25
CA SER A 25 -13.48 4.48 -4.69
C SER A 25 -12.81 5.70 -5.33
N GLY A 26 -12.35 6.66 -4.54
CA GLY A 26 -11.66 7.85 -5.03
C GLY A 26 -10.25 7.56 -5.57
N GLU A 27 -9.66 8.58 -6.21
CA GLU A 27 -8.23 8.59 -6.53
C GLU A 27 -7.42 9.14 -5.35
N TYR A 28 -6.31 8.48 -5.06
CA TYR A 28 -5.41 8.81 -3.98
C TYR A 28 -3.97 8.86 -4.47
N PHE A 29 -3.13 9.51 -3.68
CA PHE A 29 -1.69 9.50 -3.87
C PHE A 29 -1.04 8.67 -2.76
N TYR A 30 -0.17 7.75 -3.13
CA TYR A 30 0.62 6.94 -2.22
C TYR A 30 2.09 7.08 -2.55
N SER A 31 2.90 7.54 -1.60
CA SER A 31 4.34 7.69 -1.77
C SER A 31 5.06 6.53 -1.09
N VAL A 32 5.81 5.74 -1.87
CA VAL A 32 6.60 4.62 -1.37
C VAL A 32 8.09 4.92 -1.54
N LYS A 33 8.91 4.47 -0.58
CA LYS A 33 10.37 4.53 -0.67
C LYS A 33 10.90 3.15 -1.05
N LEU A 34 11.61 3.06 -2.16
CA LEU A 34 12.17 1.81 -2.67
C LEU A 34 13.70 1.86 -2.53
N PRO A 35 14.34 0.84 -1.93
CA PRO A 35 15.78 0.74 -1.89
C PRO A 35 16.33 0.47 -3.31
N LEU A 36 17.46 1.08 -3.64
CA LEU A 36 18.16 0.85 -4.90
C LEU A 36 19.15 -0.31 -4.74
N SER A 37 19.02 -1.33 -5.59
CA SER A 37 20.00 -2.41 -5.73
C SER A 37 20.67 -2.31 -7.10
N PHE A 38 22.00 -2.43 -7.13
CA PHE A 38 22.79 -2.40 -8.36
C PHE A 38 23.12 -3.84 -8.78
N THR A 39 22.60 -4.25 -9.93
CA THR A 39 22.87 -5.58 -10.52
C THR A 39 23.96 -5.45 -11.61
N GLU A 40 24.67 -6.55 -11.90
CA GLU A 40 25.69 -6.64 -12.96
C GLU A 40 26.94 -5.76 -12.77
N ILE A 41 27.42 -5.62 -11.54
CA ILE A 41 28.72 -4.98 -11.30
C ILE A 41 29.84 -5.88 -11.86
N PRO A 42 30.67 -5.41 -12.82
CA PRO A 42 31.75 -6.21 -13.39
C PRO A 42 32.75 -6.67 -12.32
N GLN A 43 33.32 -7.86 -12.50
CA GLN A 43 34.31 -8.42 -11.56
C GLN A 43 35.52 -7.48 -11.44
N GLY A 44 35.86 -7.11 -10.19
CA GLY A 44 36.96 -6.17 -9.90
C GLY A 44 36.54 -4.70 -9.83
N MET A 45 35.26 -4.37 -10.02
CA MET A 45 34.73 -3.01 -9.84
C MET A 45 33.80 -2.94 -8.62
N ALA A 46 33.77 -1.79 -7.96
CA ALA A 46 32.86 -1.49 -6.87
C ALA A 46 32.17 -0.15 -7.14
N VAL A 47 30.90 -0.03 -6.77
CA VAL A 47 30.15 1.24 -6.85
C VAL A 47 30.69 2.17 -5.76
N SER A 48 31.53 3.14 -6.14
CA SER A 48 32.23 4.01 -5.17
C SER A 48 31.38 5.20 -4.67
N ASN A 49 30.39 5.64 -5.45
CA ASN A 49 29.52 6.76 -5.12
C ASN A 49 28.08 6.45 -5.53
N TYR A 50 27.19 6.28 -4.54
CA TYR A 50 25.75 6.30 -4.74
C TYR A 50 25.20 7.61 -4.15
N SER A 51 24.43 8.36 -4.95
CA SER A 51 23.88 9.66 -4.54
C SER A 51 22.73 9.51 -3.52
N THR A 52 21.99 8.41 -3.59
CA THR A 52 20.97 8.04 -2.59
C THR A 52 20.81 6.53 -2.55
N LYS A 53 20.45 5.98 -1.38
CA LYS A 53 20.14 4.55 -1.20
C LYS A 53 18.68 4.22 -1.51
N GLU A 54 17.82 5.23 -1.55
CA GLU A 54 16.37 5.09 -1.67
C GLU A 54 15.82 6.11 -2.67
N VAL A 55 14.83 5.68 -3.46
CA VAL A 55 14.04 6.56 -4.33
C VAL A 55 12.61 6.64 -3.80
N SER A 56 12.08 7.85 -3.75
CA SER A 56 10.66 8.09 -3.42
C SER A 56 9.83 8.10 -4.70
N LEU A 57 8.88 7.17 -4.80
CA LEU A 57 7.96 7.06 -5.92
C LEU A 57 6.55 7.48 -5.45
N SER A 58 5.94 8.44 -6.13
CA SER A 58 4.55 8.84 -5.88
C SER A 58 3.63 8.20 -6.90
N LEU A 59 2.79 7.28 -6.45
CA LEU A 59 1.81 6.56 -7.24
C LEU A 59 0.44 7.23 -7.09
N LYS A 60 -0.20 7.52 -8.23
CA LYS A 60 -1.61 7.94 -8.28
C LYS A 60 -2.45 6.75 -8.72
N GLY A 61 -3.49 6.42 -7.96
CA GLY A 61 -4.35 5.30 -8.29
C GLY A 61 -5.63 5.27 -7.48
N GLN A 62 -6.50 4.30 -7.78
CA GLN A 62 -7.72 4.10 -7.02
C GLN A 62 -7.38 3.63 -5.59
N GLY A 63 -8.12 4.10 -4.59
CA GLY A 63 -7.86 3.79 -3.18
C GLY A 63 -7.76 2.29 -2.91
N TRP A 64 -8.63 1.48 -3.52
CA TRP A 64 -8.58 0.02 -3.41
C TRP A 64 -7.30 -0.61 -3.97
N GLN A 65 -6.78 -0.09 -5.08
CA GLN A 65 -5.51 -0.56 -5.67
C GLN A 65 -4.32 -0.17 -4.79
N LEU A 66 -4.32 1.07 -4.27
CA LEU A 66 -3.28 1.52 -3.35
C LEU A 66 -3.33 0.81 -2.00
N ALA A 67 -4.52 0.44 -1.52
CA ALA A 67 -4.69 -0.36 -0.31
C ALA A 67 -4.04 -1.74 -0.45
N GLN A 68 -4.23 -2.41 -1.60
CA GLN A 68 -3.57 -3.69 -1.90
C GLN A 68 -2.05 -3.55 -1.92
N LEU A 69 -1.54 -2.47 -2.52
CA LEU A 69 -0.11 -2.16 -2.53
C LEU A 69 0.41 -1.93 -1.11
N SER A 70 -0.27 -1.12 -0.30
CA SER A 70 0.16 -0.81 1.08
C SER A 70 0.07 -2.01 2.03
N LEU A 71 -0.99 -2.81 1.96
CA LEU A 71 -1.22 -3.95 2.85
C LEU A 71 -0.44 -5.21 2.42
N GLY A 72 -0.14 -5.36 1.13
CA GLY A 72 0.60 -6.51 0.58
C GLY A 72 2.12 -6.30 0.43
N SER A 73 2.61 -5.05 0.48
CA SER A 73 4.03 -4.71 0.25
C SER A 73 4.98 -5.03 1.42
N GLN A 74 4.61 -5.95 2.32
CA GLN A 74 5.59 -6.51 3.26
C GLN A 74 6.48 -7.58 2.62
N SER A 75 6.26 -7.93 1.35
CA SER A 75 7.23 -8.72 0.59
C SER A 75 8.40 -7.85 0.18
N GLU A 76 9.58 -8.15 0.74
CA GLU A 76 10.88 -7.85 0.17
C GLU A 76 10.79 -7.74 -1.36
N PHE A 77 11.01 -6.55 -1.89
CA PHE A 77 11.37 -6.39 -3.29
C PHE A 77 12.79 -6.98 -3.42
N ILE A 78 12.87 -8.29 -3.68
CA ILE A 78 14.12 -9.03 -3.97
C ILE A 78 14.57 -8.70 -5.39
#